data_AF-A0A3G9IMI3-F1
#
_entry.id   AF-A0A3G9IMI3-F1
#
_cell.length_a   1.000
_cell.length_b   1.000
_cell.length_c   1.000
_cell.angle_alpha   90.00
_cell.angle_beta   90.00
_cell.angle_gamma   90.00
#
_symmetry.space_group_name_H-M   'P 1'
#
loop_
_entity.id
_entity.type
_entity.pdbx_description
1 polymer ?
#
loop_
_entity_poly.entity_id
_entity_poly.type
_entity_poly.pdbx_seq_one_letter_code
_entity_poly.pdbx_strand_id
1 'polypeptide(L)'
;MKERGQRFWVSRSDLDPMTAPNNVLAVGSPQQLVVKILHQYELFGHSRFMGQFDLGGQSLSKVATAIELLATEVAPVVRREIRKSRGQ
;
A
#
# COMPACT_ATOMS: atom_id res chain seq x y z
N MET A 1 -28.40 2.30 3.74
CA MET A 1 -27.51 2.21 4.92
C MET A 1 -27.27 0.72 5.15
N LYS A 2 -26.03 0.21 5.04
CA LYS A 2 -25.77 -1.23 5.24
C LYS A 2 -25.89 -1.58 6.73
N GLU A 3 -26.46 -2.75 7.03
CA GLU A 3 -26.68 -3.22 8.40
C GLU A 3 -25.35 -3.56 9.10
N ARG A 4 -25.25 -3.24 10.39
CA ARG A 4 -24.07 -3.54 11.20
C ARG A 4 -23.91 -5.06 11.35
N GLY A 5 -22.72 -5.59 11.08
CA GLY A 5 -22.41 -7.02 11.25
C GLY A 5 -22.35 -7.84 9.97
N GLN A 6 -22.66 -7.27 8.80
CA GLN A 6 -22.42 -7.97 7.53
C GLN A 6 -20.91 -8.19 7.30
N ARG A 7 -20.52 -9.45 7.09
CA ARG A 7 -19.19 -9.80 6.60
C ARG A 7 -19.07 -9.37 5.14
N PHE A 8 -18.09 -8.52 4.86
CA PHE A 8 -17.75 -8.14 3.49
C PHE A 8 -16.94 -9.26 2.86
N TRP A 9 -17.54 -10.00 1.94
CA TRP A 9 -16.82 -10.87 1.03
C TRP A 9 -16.55 -10.10 -0.26
N VAL A 10 -15.27 -9.94 -0.58
CA VAL A 10 -14.82 -9.35 -1.83
C VAL A 10 -14.12 -10.45 -2.61
N SER A 11 -14.56 -10.74 -3.83
CA SER A 11 -13.89 -11.71 -4.68
C SER A 11 -12.56 -11.14 -5.20
N ARG A 12 -11.65 -12.00 -5.69
CA ARG A 12 -10.41 -11.50 -6.32
C ARG A 12 -10.72 -10.61 -7.53
N SER A 13 -11.68 -11.01 -8.38
CA SER A 13 -12.09 -10.22 -9.54
C SER A 13 -12.67 -8.85 -9.18
N ASP A 14 -13.31 -8.72 -8.00
CA ASP A 14 -13.76 -7.42 -7.50
C ASP A 14 -12.61 -6.58 -6.93
N LEU A 15 -11.59 -7.22 -6.36
CA LEU A 15 -10.45 -6.57 -5.71
C LEU A 15 -9.40 -6.07 -6.72
N ASP A 16 -9.11 -6.86 -7.76
CA ASP A 16 -8.09 -6.56 -8.78
C ASP A 16 -8.22 -5.15 -9.39
N PRO A 17 -9.40 -4.67 -9.81
CA PRO A 17 -9.53 -3.30 -10.31
C PRO A 17 -9.27 -2.27 -9.21
N MET A 18 -9.61 -2.56 -7.95
CA MET A 18 -9.40 -1.63 -6.83
C MET A 18 -7.92 -1.49 -6.44
N THR A 19 -7.11 -2.53 -6.69
CA THR A 19 -5.67 -2.56 -6.38
C THR A 19 -4.80 -2.12 -7.57
N ALA A 20 -5.41 -1.88 -8.74
CA ALA A 20 -4.74 -1.39 -9.94
C ALA A 20 -3.79 -0.20 -9.67
N PRO A 21 -2.71 -0.02 -10.44
CA PRO A 21 -1.66 0.96 -10.16
C PRO A 21 -2.15 2.40 -9.96
N ASN A 22 -3.21 2.78 -10.69
CA ASN A 22 -3.83 4.10 -10.67
C ASN A 22 -4.96 4.27 -9.62
N ASN A 23 -5.22 3.25 -8.80
CA ASN A 23 -6.22 3.29 -7.73
C ASN A 23 -5.58 3.36 -6.34
N VAL A 24 -6.39 3.66 -5.33
CA VAL A 24 -5.91 4.05 -3.99
C VAL A 24 -5.46 2.88 -3.11
N LEU A 25 -5.90 1.64 -3.36
CA LEU A 25 -5.55 0.52 -2.48
C LEU A 25 -4.09 0.10 -2.67
N ALA A 26 -3.30 0.21 -1.60
CA ALA A 26 -1.91 -0.24 -1.54
C ALA A 26 -1.85 -1.74 -1.15
N VAL A 27 -2.25 -2.61 -2.07
CA VAL A 27 -2.26 -4.07 -1.87
C VAL A 27 -1.52 -4.72 -3.04
N GLY A 28 -0.58 -5.61 -2.74
CA GLY A 28 0.24 -6.29 -3.75
C GLY A 28 1.60 -6.71 -3.20
N SER A 29 2.52 -7.04 -4.09
CA SER A 29 3.93 -7.30 -3.76
C SER A 29 4.66 -6.02 -3.34
N PRO A 30 5.81 -6.13 -2.65
CA PRO A 30 6.65 -4.96 -2.34
C PRO A 30 6.99 -4.13 -3.58
N GLN A 31 7.30 -4.77 -4.71
CA GLN A 31 7.61 -4.09 -5.97
C GLN A 31 6.40 -3.30 -6.51
N GLN A 32 5.20 -3.87 -6.44
CA GLN A 32 3.97 -3.16 -6.83
C GLN A 32 3.71 -1.93 -5.95
N LEU A 33 3.96 -2.05 -4.64
CA LEU A 33 3.83 -0.93 -3.71
C LEU A 33 4.87 0.16 -3.97
N VAL A 34 6.12 -0.19 -4.26
CA VAL A 34 7.17 0.76 -4.67
C VAL A 34 6.72 1.59 -5.86
N VAL A 35 6.30 0.92 -6.94
CA VAL A 35 5.84 1.58 -8.18
C VAL A 35 4.66 2.50 -7.88
N LYS A 36 3.69 2.04 -7.09
CA LYS A 36 2.50 2.82 -6.73
C LYS A 36 2.86 4.07 -5.93
N ILE A 37 3.72 3.95 -4.91
CA ILE A 37 4.11 5.10 -4.07
C ILE A 37 4.92 6.11 -4.88
N LEU A 38 5.82 5.66 -5.75
CA LEU A 38 6.58 6.57 -6.63
C LEU A 38 5.67 7.29 -7.62
N HIS A 39 4.71 6.58 -8.21
CA HIS A 39 3.73 7.19 -9.10
C HIS A 39 2.87 8.25 -8.37
N GLN A 40 2.40 7.94 -7.16
CA GLN A 40 1.66 8.91 -6.33
C GLN A 40 2.54 10.10 -5.92
N TYR A 41 3.83 9.86 -5.68
CA TYR A 41 4.80 10.92 -5.40
C TYR A 41 4.97 11.87 -6.59
N GLU A 42 5.06 11.35 -7.82
CA GLU A 42 5.14 12.16 -9.04
C GLU A 42 3.88 13.01 -9.23
N LEU A 43 2.70 12.45 -8.94
CA LEU A 43 1.42 13.15 -9.10
C LEU A 43 1.18 14.23 -8.03
N PHE A 44 1.56 13.96 -6.77
CA PHE A 44 1.13 14.79 -5.63
C PHE A 44 2.28 15.46 -4.87
N GLY A 45 3.54 15.06 -5.10
CA GLY A 45 4.70 15.59 -4.38
C GLY A 45 4.71 15.31 -2.88
N HIS A 46 4.00 14.28 -2.41
CA HIS A 46 3.80 14.03 -0.99
C HIS A 46 5.12 13.72 -0.26
N SER A 47 5.27 14.19 0.97
CA SER A 47 6.46 13.93 1.80
C SER A 47 6.32 12.72 2.73
N ARG A 48 5.10 12.18 2.86
CA ARG A 48 4.78 11.08 3.78
C ARG A 48 3.78 10.12 3.15
N PHE A 49 4.06 8.82 3.29
CA PHE A 49 3.12 7.75 3.03
C PHE A 49 2.62 7.18 4.36
N MET A 50 1.32 6.91 4.47
CA MET A 50 0.71 6.25 5.62
C MET A 50 -0.12 5.07 5.13
N GLY A 51 0.16 3.88 5.66
CA GLY A 51 -0.58 2.66 5.35
C GLY A 51 -1.41 2.20 6.54
N GLN A 52 -2.65 1.78 6.28
CA GLN A 52 -3.47 1.07 7.27
C GLN A 52 -3.40 -0.44 7.01
N PHE A 53 -2.81 -1.19 7.95
CA PHE A 53 -2.53 -2.62 7.80
C PHE A 53 -3.61 -3.54 8.38
N ASP A 54 -4.42 -3.03 9.31
CA ASP A 54 -5.50 -3.78 9.92
C ASP A 54 -6.75 -2.89 10.08
N LEU A 55 -7.90 -3.54 9.96
CA LEU A 55 -9.23 -2.98 10.13
C LEU A 55 -9.99 -3.67 11.28
N GLY A 56 -9.28 -4.36 12.17
CA GLY A 56 -9.84 -5.06 13.35
C GLY A 56 -10.12 -6.54 13.13
N GLY A 57 -9.40 -7.21 12.21
CA GLY A 57 -9.65 -8.62 11.90
C GLY A 57 -8.43 -9.41 11.41
N GLN A 58 -7.27 -8.78 11.25
CA GLN A 58 -6.03 -9.47 10.91
C GLN A 58 -5.34 -10.03 12.15
N SER A 59 -4.64 -11.16 11.99
CA SER A 59 -3.77 -11.67 13.03
C SER A 59 -2.56 -10.75 13.21
N LEU A 60 -2.06 -10.62 14.44
CA LEU A 60 -0.85 -9.84 14.73
C LEU A 60 0.34 -10.26 13.86
N SER A 61 0.50 -11.56 13.60
CA SER A 61 1.56 -12.09 12.73
C SER A 61 1.52 -11.51 11.32
N LYS A 62 0.34 -11.40 10.70
CA LYS A 62 0.19 -10.84 9.35
C LYS A 62 0.49 -9.34 9.34
N VAL A 63 0.05 -8.63 10.36
CA VAL A 63 0.36 -7.19 10.53
C VAL A 63 1.85 -6.99 10.69
N ALA A 64 2.51 -7.79 11.52
CA ALA A 64 3.96 -7.75 11.72
C ALA A 64 4.73 -8.01 10.42
N THR A 65 4.36 -9.04 9.66
CA THR A 65 4.96 -9.32 8.34
C THR A 65 4.78 -8.15 7.37
N ALA A 66 3.61 -7.52 7.33
CA ALA A 66 3.36 -6.39 6.44
C ALA A 66 4.19 -5.16 6.83
N ILE A 67 4.37 -4.90 8.13
CA ILE A 67 5.25 -3.85 8.65
C ILE A 67 6.71 -4.14 8.27
N GLU A 68 7.15 -5.38 8.43
CA GLU A 68 8.51 -5.80 8.08
C GLU A 68 8.79 -5.56 6.60
N LEU A 69 7.93 -6.06 5.71
CA LEU A 69 8.04 -5.84 4.26
C LEU A 69 8.03 -4.35 3.88
N LEU A 70 7.18 -3.53 4.53
CA LEU A 70 7.19 -2.09 4.30
C LEU A 70 8.55 -1.49 4.70
N ALA A 71 9.10 -1.90 5.84
CA ALA A 71 10.33 -1.35 6.39
C ALA A 71 11.58 -1.79 5.63
N THR A 72 11.65 -3.04 5.18
CA THR A 72 12.86 -3.65 4.61
C THR A 72 12.88 -3.63 3.09
N GLU A 73 11.74 -3.82 2.42
CA GLU A 73 11.68 -3.97 0.96
C GLU A 73 11.18 -2.70 0.26
N VAL A 74 10.16 -2.03 0.82
CA VAL A 74 9.48 -0.92 0.14
C VAL A 74 10.13 0.42 0.46
N ALA A 75 10.19 0.79 1.74
CA ALA A 75 10.63 2.12 2.17
C ALA A 75 12.06 2.48 1.73
N PRO A 76 13.06 1.58 1.78
CA PRO A 76 14.42 1.91 1.34
C PRO A 76 14.49 2.21 -0.16
N VAL A 77 13.75 1.45 -0.98
CA VAL A 77 13.69 1.64 -2.43
C VAL A 77 13.03 2.96 -2.77
N VAL A 78 11.85 3.24 -2.20
CA VAL A 78 11.12 4.50 -2.44
C VAL A 78 11.98 5.71 -2.05
N ARG A 79 12.59 5.69 -0.87
CA ARG A 79 13.46 6.79 -0.40
C ARG A 79 14.64 7.02 -1.32
N ARG A 80 15.28 5.95 -1.80
CA ARG A 80 16.41 6.03 -2.73
C ARG A 80 16.00 6.65 -4.06
N GLU A 81 14.90 6.21 -4.67
CA GLU A 81 14.47 6.73 -5.97
C GLU A 81 14.00 8.18 -5.87
N ILE A 82 13.30 8.57 -4.81
CA ILE A 82 12.94 9.97 -4.56
C ILE A 82 14.19 10.84 -4.39
N ARG A 83 15.20 10.38 -3.64
CA ARG A 83 16.45 11.13 -3.46
C ARG A 83 17.17 11.36 -4.79
N LYS A 84 17.31 10.32 -5.61
CA LYS A 84 17.87 10.41 -6.96
C LYS A 84 17.12 11.42 -7.84
N SER A 85 15.78 11.41 -7.80
CA SER A 85 14.97 12.35 -8.59
C SER A 85 15.19 13.82 -8.21
N ARG A 86 15.61 14.07 -6.96
CA ARG A 86 15.91 15.42 -6.45
C ARG A 86 17.36 15.86 -6.69
N GLY A 87 18.19 15.01 -7.32
CA GLY A 87 19.62 15.30 -7.53
C GLY A 87 20.45 15.30 -6.24
N GLN A 88 20.01 14.55 -5.21
CA GLN A 88 20.67 14.41 -3.91
C GLN A 88 21.34 13.04 -3.74
#